data_AF-A0A2W6DXL9-F1
#
_entry.id   AF-A0A2W6DXL9-F1
#
_cell.length_a   1.000
_cell.length_b   1.000
_cell.length_c   1.000
_cell.angle_alpha   90.00
_cell.angle_beta   90.00
_cell.angle_gamma   90.00
#
_symmetry.space_group_name_H-M   'P 1'
#
loop_
_entity.id
_entity.type
_entity.pdbx_description
1 polymer ?
#
loop_
_entity_poly.entity_id
_entity_poly.type
_entity_poly.pdbx_seq_one_letter_code
_entity_poly.pdbx_strand_id
1 'polypeptide(L)'
;MVTPDQAHGLLSRHVLWPDEAVQQVRPLRGAIDVDTQLRRFVVDSQRDQWHVGRAGFVADVVVATRRDLVVHGWPERFVILLLDTGDEVHANDPEALAALGARVPDPLDPVAFADLLVQLHPYSHATRTVLVHRDDLRRGHGRADLPEIAPLRVDRSEDGVLLTFTSSIEYRTSLDGALLDLAEWTVTIATGGPAEWEAKLVHERIALDPAVRTA
;
A
#
# COMPACT_ATOMS: atom_id res chain seq x y z
N MET A 1 19.37 -5.85 1.33
CA MET A 1 19.21 -5.86 2.80
C MET A 1 19.47 -4.46 3.30
N VAL A 2 18.53 -3.87 4.04
CA VAL A 2 18.65 -2.51 4.57
C VAL A 2 19.68 -2.47 5.70
N THR A 3 20.55 -1.47 5.69
CA THR A 3 21.55 -1.25 6.75
C THR A 3 21.02 -0.33 7.85
N PRO A 4 21.61 -0.32 9.06
CA PRO A 4 21.25 0.63 10.11
C PRO A 4 21.28 2.10 9.66
N ASP A 5 22.33 2.52 8.95
CA ASP A 5 22.49 3.90 8.49
C ASP A 5 21.45 4.27 7.43
N GLN A 6 21.14 3.32 6.54
CA GLN A 6 20.11 3.51 5.54
C GLN A 6 18.71 3.60 6.17
N ALA A 7 18.39 2.72 7.13
CA ALA A 7 17.12 2.78 7.85
C ALA A 7 16.94 4.12 8.58
N HIS A 8 17.98 4.59 9.27
CA HIS A 8 17.97 5.90 9.92
C HIS A 8 17.74 7.02 8.91
N GLY A 9 18.55 7.08 7.84
CA GLY A 9 18.45 8.14 6.83
C GLY A 9 17.08 8.20 6.15
N LEU A 10 16.52 7.04 5.79
CA LEU A 10 15.20 6.94 5.17
C LEU A 10 14.08 7.41 6.10
N LEU A 11 14.11 6.98 7.36
CA LEU A 11 13.11 7.42 8.34
C LEU A 11 13.19 8.92 8.58
N SER A 12 14.39 9.46 8.81
CA SER A 12 14.57 10.89 9.09
C SER A 12 14.14 11.80 7.94
N ARG A 13 14.26 11.35 6.69
CA ARG A 13 13.83 12.13 5.52
C ARG A 13 12.33 12.08 5.27
N HIS A 14 11.72 10.90 5.44
CA HIS A 14 10.39 10.62 4.87
C HIS A 14 9.31 10.32 5.91
N VAL A 15 9.67 9.87 7.11
CA VAL A 15 8.72 9.25 8.06
C VAL A 15 8.65 9.99 9.39
N LEU A 16 9.80 10.42 9.92
CA LEU A 16 9.88 11.06 11.23
C LEU A 16 9.31 12.48 11.18
N TRP A 17 8.70 12.91 12.30
CA TRP A 17 8.33 14.32 12.44
C TRP A 17 9.59 15.19 12.58
N PRO A 18 9.51 16.50 12.25
CA PRO A 18 10.68 17.38 12.29
C PRO A 18 11.41 17.45 13.64
N ASP A 19 10.71 17.20 14.75
CA ASP A 19 11.24 17.18 16.12
C ASP A 19 11.46 15.76 16.68
N GLU A 20 11.15 14.73 15.89
CA GLU A 20 11.35 13.33 16.28
C GLU A 20 12.79 12.88 16.02
N ALA A 21 13.46 12.44 17.08
CA ALA A 21 14.86 12.04 17.06
C ALA A 21 14.99 10.54 17.26
N VAL A 22 15.83 9.92 16.43
CA VAL A 22 16.22 8.52 16.60
C VAL A 22 17.07 8.39 17.86
N GLN A 23 16.62 7.58 18.81
CA GLN A 23 17.34 7.28 20.05
C GLN A 23 18.21 6.04 19.89
N GLN A 24 17.71 5.04 19.15
CA GLN A 24 18.42 3.78 18.99
C GLN A 24 18.13 3.14 17.63
N VAL A 25 19.16 2.54 17.04
CA VAL A 25 19.06 1.69 15.84
C VAL A 25 19.72 0.36 16.15
N ARG A 26 19.01 -0.74 15.98
CA ARG A 26 19.49 -2.09 16.28
C ARG A 26 19.25 -3.02 15.10
N PRO A 27 20.23 -3.85 14.70
CA PRO A 27 19.97 -4.92 13.76
C PRO A 27 19.03 -5.96 14.39
N LEU A 28 18.02 -6.37 13.62
CA LEU A 28 17.16 -7.53 13.86
C LEU A 28 17.43 -8.55 12.75
N ARG A 29 17.09 -9.82 12.94
CA ARG A 29 17.31 -10.84 11.89
C ARG A 29 16.52 -10.48 10.62
N GLY A 30 17.21 -9.96 9.60
CA GLY A 30 16.63 -9.55 8.32
C GLY A 30 15.95 -8.18 8.30
N ALA A 31 16.03 -7.40 9.39
CA ALA A 31 15.37 -6.10 9.54
C ALA A 31 16.18 -5.18 10.46
N ILE A 32 15.76 -3.93 10.61
CA ILE A 32 16.34 -2.95 11.53
C ILE A 32 15.25 -2.45 12.47
N ASP A 33 15.48 -2.55 13.77
CA ASP A 33 14.60 -1.99 14.80
C ASP A 33 15.08 -0.57 15.12
N VAL A 34 14.18 0.41 15.02
CA VAL A 34 14.46 1.83 15.23
C VAL A 34 13.53 2.37 16.31
N ASP A 35 14.12 2.86 17.39
CA ASP A 35 13.41 3.52 18.48
C ASP A 35 13.61 5.04 18.36
N THR A 36 12.53 5.79 18.43
CA THR A 36 12.54 7.24 18.62
C THR A 36 11.99 7.59 19.99
N GLN A 37 11.98 8.88 20.35
CA GLN A 37 11.33 9.30 21.59
C GLN A 37 9.80 9.23 21.55
N LEU A 38 9.19 9.00 20.39
CA LEU A 38 7.72 9.00 20.19
C LEU A 38 7.17 7.67 19.69
N ARG A 39 7.94 6.93 18.89
CA ARG A 39 7.47 5.79 18.09
C ARG A 39 8.54 4.70 18.00
N ARG A 40 8.11 3.49 17.62
CA ARG A 40 9.01 2.37 17.34
C ARG A 40 8.73 1.80 15.97
N PHE A 41 9.78 1.57 15.19
CA PHE A 41 9.70 1.03 13.84
C PHE A 41 10.51 -0.24 13.68
N VAL A 42 10.02 -1.13 12.81
CA VAL A 42 10.83 -2.18 12.19
C VAL A 42 10.93 -1.86 10.70
N VAL A 43 12.15 -1.74 10.19
CA VAL A 43 12.47 -1.38 8.81
C VAL A 43 13.09 -2.59 8.11
N ASP A 44 12.51 -3.03 7.00
CA ASP A 44 13.01 -4.18 6.25
C ASP A 44 12.91 -3.98 4.73
N SER A 45 13.70 -4.78 4.01
CA SER A 45 13.64 -4.87 2.54
C SER A 45 12.59 -5.92 2.18
N GLN A 46 11.62 -5.53 1.37
CA GLN A 46 10.48 -6.33 0.96
C GLN A 46 10.33 -6.39 -0.55
N ARG A 47 11.42 -6.22 -1.31
CA ARG A 47 11.39 -6.19 -2.79
C ARG A 47 10.57 -7.32 -3.40
N ASP A 48 10.77 -8.55 -2.95
CA ASP A 48 10.09 -9.73 -3.53
C ASP A 48 8.63 -9.90 -3.06
N GLN A 49 8.20 -9.13 -2.06
CA GLN A 49 6.84 -9.19 -1.50
C GLN A 49 5.90 -8.19 -2.18
N TRP A 50 6.43 -7.21 -2.92
CA TRP A 50 5.67 -6.15 -3.58
C TRP A 50 5.74 -6.29 -5.10
N HIS A 51 4.61 -6.08 -5.79
CA HIS A 51 4.57 -6.13 -7.25
C HIS A 51 5.55 -5.14 -7.89
N VAL A 52 5.67 -3.93 -7.33
CA VAL A 52 6.57 -2.89 -7.82
C VAL A 52 8.05 -3.27 -7.73
N GLY A 53 8.44 -4.19 -6.82
CA GLY A 53 9.81 -4.65 -6.70
C GLY A 53 10.32 -5.46 -7.91
N ARG A 54 9.40 -5.89 -8.79
CA ARG A 54 9.70 -6.55 -10.07
C ARG A 54 10.02 -5.57 -11.20
N ALA A 55 9.71 -4.29 -11.04
CA ALA A 55 10.01 -3.28 -12.04
C ALA A 55 11.53 -3.09 -12.14
N GLY A 56 12.05 -3.03 -13.37
CA GLY A 56 13.50 -3.00 -13.61
C GLY A 56 14.22 -1.79 -13.02
N PHE A 57 13.49 -0.67 -12.86
CA PHE A 57 14.01 0.58 -12.30
C PHE A 57 13.96 0.64 -10.76
N VAL A 58 13.46 -0.40 -10.10
CA VAL A 58 13.34 -0.47 -8.63
C VAL A 58 14.45 -1.36 -8.09
N ALA A 59 15.38 -0.76 -7.34
CA ALA A 59 16.49 -1.44 -6.70
C ALA A 59 16.08 -2.17 -5.42
N ASP A 60 15.20 -1.57 -4.61
CA ASP A 60 14.65 -2.18 -3.40
C ASP A 60 13.28 -1.56 -3.04
N VAL A 61 12.52 -2.28 -2.23
CA VAL A 61 11.30 -1.77 -1.59
C VAL A 61 11.53 -1.81 -0.09
N VAL A 62 11.74 -0.66 0.53
CA VAL A 62 11.94 -0.56 1.97
C VAL A 62 10.62 -0.24 2.64
N VAL A 63 10.28 -1.01 3.67
CA VAL A 63 9.06 -0.80 4.44
C VAL A 63 9.42 -0.49 5.88
N ALA A 64 9.00 0.66 6.38
CA ALA A 64 9.02 0.97 7.79
C ALA A 64 7.64 0.68 8.40
N THR A 65 7.60 -0.26 9.33
CA THR A 65 6.38 -0.69 10.02
C THR A 65 6.40 -0.20 11.46
N ARG A 66 5.41 0.57 11.88
CA ARG A 66 5.25 1.02 13.26
C ARG A 66 4.84 -0.13 14.17
N ARG A 67 5.41 -0.22 15.37
CA ARG A 67 5.28 -1.37 16.29
C ARG A 67 4.87 -1.02 17.72
N ASP A 68 4.84 0.26 18.09
CA ASP A 68 4.44 0.73 19.43
C ASP A 68 2.92 0.70 19.67
N LEU A 69 2.11 0.42 18.63
CA LEU A 69 0.65 0.34 18.72
C LEU A 69 0.17 -1.12 18.67
N VAL A 70 -0.72 -1.48 19.59
CA VAL A 70 -1.51 -2.72 19.48
C VAL A 70 -2.68 -2.44 18.54
N VAL A 71 -2.67 -3.07 17.37
CA VAL A 71 -3.66 -2.82 16.32
C VAL A 71 -4.46 -4.09 16.00
N HIS A 72 -5.78 -3.95 15.93
CA HIS A 72 -6.66 -5.00 15.39
C HIS A 72 -6.70 -4.83 13.86
N GLY A 73 -5.60 -5.19 13.19
CA GLY A 73 -5.44 -4.93 11.76
C GLY A 73 -4.00 -4.79 11.31
N TRP A 74 -3.76 -4.04 10.23
CA TRP A 74 -2.40 -3.76 9.76
C TRP A 74 -1.76 -2.63 10.56
N PRO A 75 -0.48 -2.79 10.93
CA PRO A 75 0.30 -1.69 11.50
C PRO A 75 0.43 -0.56 10.48
N GLU A 76 0.66 0.65 10.97
CA GLU A 76 1.03 1.79 10.14
C GLU A 76 2.34 1.46 9.39
N ARG A 77 2.32 1.60 8.06
CA ARG A 77 3.43 1.25 7.17
C ARG A 77 3.78 2.43 6.27
N PHE A 78 5.08 2.65 6.11
CA PHE A 78 5.65 3.60 5.16
C PHE A 78 6.47 2.84 4.14
N VAL A 79 6.13 3.00 2.87
CA VAL A 79 6.79 2.33 1.76
C VAL A 79 7.70 3.33 1.06
N ILE A 80 8.98 2.99 0.94
CA ILE A 80 9.99 3.80 0.30
C ILE A 80 10.65 2.96 -0.79
N LEU A 81 10.49 3.37 -2.03
CA LEU A 81 11.12 2.73 -3.17
C LEU A 81 12.53 3.32 -3.33
N LEU A 82 13.51 2.44 -3.49
CA LEU A 82 14.85 2.84 -3.89
C LEU A 82 14.98 2.57 -5.38
N LEU A 83 15.31 3.59 -6.15
CA LEU A 83 15.44 3.46 -7.60
C LEU A 83 16.86 3.06 -7.99
N ASP A 84 17.02 2.47 -9.16
CA ASP A 84 18.33 2.12 -9.73
C ASP A 84 19.23 3.33 -10.00
N THR A 85 18.64 4.52 -10.16
CA THR A 85 19.32 5.82 -10.26
C THR A 85 19.93 6.29 -8.93
N GLY A 86 19.55 5.67 -7.80
CA GLY A 86 19.88 6.13 -6.45
C GLY A 86 18.87 7.10 -5.85
N ASP A 87 17.81 7.45 -6.59
CA ASP A 87 16.70 8.26 -6.09
C ASP A 87 15.78 7.46 -5.14
N GLU A 88 15.00 8.18 -4.34
CA GLU A 88 14.06 7.63 -3.37
C GLU A 88 12.64 8.11 -3.68
N VAL A 89 11.65 7.23 -3.64
CA VAL A 89 10.23 7.59 -3.76
C VAL A 89 9.51 7.17 -2.49
N HIS A 90 9.04 8.15 -1.71
CA HIS A 90 8.16 7.88 -0.57
C HIS A 90 6.74 7.62 -1.08
N ALA A 91 6.36 6.35 -1.20
CA ALA A 91 5.07 5.99 -1.79
C ALA A 91 3.86 6.39 -0.93
N ASN A 92 4.06 6.77 0.33
CA ASN A 92 3.01 7.35 1.17
C ASN A 92 2.83 8.86 0.96
N ASP A 93 3.70 9.51 0.19
CA ASP A 93 3.52 10.90 -0.26
C ASP A 93 2.70 10.90 -1.56
N PRO A 94 1.48 11.47 -1.57
CA PRO A 94 0.64 11.53 -2.76
C PRO A 94 1.33 12.19 -3.96
N GLU A 95 2.14 13.23 -3.76
CA GLU A 95 2.80 13.91 -4.89
C GLU A 95 3.88 13.03 -5.50
N ALA A 96 4.68 12.36 -4.66
CA ALA A 96 5.70 11.42 -5.11
C ALA A 96 5.08 10.20 -5.82
N LEU A 97 3.96 9.68 -5.30
CA LEU A 97 3.24 8.58 -5.93
C LEU A 97 2.59 9.00 -7.26
N ALA A 98 2.04 10.21 -7.32
CA ALA A 98 1.51 10.78 -8.57
C ALA A 98 2.59 10.88 -9.65
N ALA A 99 3.78 11.39 -9.30
CA ALA A 99 4.92 11.44 -10.22
C ALA A 99 5.39 10.04 -10.66
N LEU A 100 5.37 9.05 -9.76
CA LEU A 100 5.70 7.66 -10.11
C LEU A 100 4.73 7.08 -11.14
N GLY A 101 3.44 7.48 -11.08
CA GLY A 101 2.40 7.04 -12.01
C GLY A 101 2.66 7.38 -13.48
N ALA A 102 3.49 8.39 -13.77
CA ALA A 102 3.94 8.72 -15.13
C ALA A 102 4.70 7.58 -15.83
N ARG A 103 5.17 6.57 -15.06
CA ARG A 103 5.84 5.37 -15.56
C ARG A 103 4.87 4.25 -15.94
N VAL A 104 3.57 4.42 -15.70
CA VAL A 104 2.54 3.45 -16.09
C VAL A 104 2.19 3.67 -17.57
N PRO A 105 2.07 2.61 -18.38
CA PRO A 105 2.05 1.20 -18.00
C PRO A 105 3.41 0.50 -18.19
N ASP A 106 4.41 1.22 -18.68
CA ASP A 106 5.76 0.73 -18.94
C ASP A 106 6.74 1.88 -18.67
N PRO A 107 7.72 1.71 -17.76
CA PRO A 107 8.17 0.46 -17.14
C PRO A 107 7.42 0.00 -15.87
N LEU A 108 6.37 0.71 -15.43
CA LEU A 108 5.63 0.34 -14.22
C LEU A 108 4.34 -0.41 -14.55
N ASP A 109 4.28 -1.67 -14.12
CA ASP A 109 3.07 -2.49 -14.25
C ASP A 109 1.85 -1.83 -13.58
N PRO A 110 0.69 -1.76 -14.26
CA PRO A 110 -0.52 -1.15 -13.70
C PRO A 110 -1.03 -1.77 -12.39
N VAL A 111 -0.86 -3.09 -12.21
CA VAL A 111 -1.22 -3.76 -10.94
C VAL A 111 -0.26 -3.31 -9.84
N ALA A 112 1.03 -3.16 -10.13
CA ALA A 112 2.00 -2.66 -9.18
C ALA A 112 1.70 -1.22 -8.72
N PHE A 113 1.28 -0.35 -9.65
CA PHE A 113 0.85 1.00 -9.29
C PHE A 113 -0.44 1.01 -8.47
N ALA A 114 -1.44 0.21 -8.85
CA ALA A 114 -2.68 0.05 -8.10
C ALA A 114 -2.44 -0.49 -6.68
N ASP A 115 -1.53 -1.45 -6.52
CA ASP A 115 -1.13 -2.01 -5.23
C ASP A 115 -0.55 -0.91 -4.32
N LEU A 116 0.40 -0.10 -4.82
CA LEU A 116 0.92 1.06 -4.08
C LEU A 116 -0.18 2.05 -3.70
N LEU A 117 -1.08 2.36 -4.63
CA LEU A 117 -2.14 3.34 -4.42
C LEU A 117 -3.14 2.89 -3.34
N VAL A 118 -3.50 1.61 -3.32
CA VAL A 118 -4.40 1.05 -2.30
C VAL A 118 -3.78 1.10 -0.90
N GLN A 119 -2.45 1.06 -0.83
CA GLN A 119 -1.67 1.16 0.42
C GLN A 119 -1.40 2.61 0.84
N LEU A 120 -1.74 3.61 0.02
CA LEU A 120 -1.69 5.05 0.34
C LEU A 120 -2.77 5.40 1.37
N HIS A 121 -2.62 4.93 2.60
CA HIS A 121 -3.48 5.36 3.69
C HIS A 121 -2.78 5.27 5.04
N PRO A 122 -2.21 6.39 5.53
CA PRO A 122 -1.36 6.38 6.72
C PRO A 122 -2.08 5.99 8.02
N TYR A 123 -3.43 5.96 8.06
CA TYR A 123 -4.17 5.87 9.32
C TYR A 123 -5.31 4.84 9.34
N SER A 124 -5.17 3.70 8.66
CA SER A 124 -6.18 2.64 8.74
C SER A 124 -5.56 1.33 9.21
N HIS A 125 -6.18 0.72 10.23
CA HIS A 125 -5.91 -0.66 10.59
C HIS A 125 -6.55 -1.66 9.59
N ALA A 126 -7.31 -1.18 8.60
CA ALA A 126 -7.89 -2.08 7.63
C ALA A 126 -6.82 -2.76 6.77
N THR A 127 -7.03 -4.03 6.46
CA THR A 127 -6.27 -4.71 5.40
C THR A 127 -6.82 -4.25 4.07
N ARG A 128 -5.94 -3.85 3.16
CA ARG A 128 -6.34 -3.37 1.84
C ARG A 128 -5.64 -4.16 0.75
N THR A 129 -6.39 -4.49 -0.28
CA THR A 129 -5.91 -5.34 -1.36
C THR A 129 -6.50 -4.88 -2.67
N VAL A 130 -5.67 -4.74 -3.70
CA VAL A 130 -6.15 -4.58 -5.07
C VAL A 130 -6.76 -5.89 -5.56
N LEU A 131 -7.92 -5.81 -6.21
CA LEU A 131 -8.59 -6.95 -6.80
C LEU A 131 -8.42 -6.87 -8.32
N VAL A 132 -7.66 -7.80 -8.89
CA VAL A 132 -7.21 -7.77 -10.28
C VAL A 132 -8.15 -8.54 -11.18
N HIS A 133 -8.63 -9.70 -10.70
CA HIS A 133 -9.53 -10.58 -11.42
C HIS A 133 -10.92 -10.58 -10.80
N ARG A 134 -11.92 -10.85 -11.65
CA ARG A 134 -13.35 -10.87 -11.33
C ARG A 134 -13.71 -11.69 -10.07
N ASP A 135 -13.01 -12.80 -9.85
CA ASP A 135 -13.27 -13.74 -8.76
C ASP A 135 -12.32 -13.58 -7.57
N ASP A 136 -11.42 -12.59 -7.56
CA ASP A 136 -10.43 -12.43 -6.48
C ASP A 136 -11.07 -12.33 -5.10
N LEU A 137 -12.15 -11.55 -5.00
CA LEU A 137 -12.87 -11.37 -3.75
C LEU A 137 -13.49 -12.69 -3.25
N ARG A 138 -14.20 -13.40 -4.13
CA ARG A 138 -14.87 -14.67 -3.80
C ARG A 138 -13.87 -15.74 -3.43
N ARG A 139 -12.75 -15.84 -4.18
CA ARG A 139 -11.67 -16.79 -3.90
C ARG A 139 -10.94 -16.47 -2.60
N GLY A 140 -10.67 -15.19 -2.33
CA GLY A 140 -9.99 -14.73 -1.13
C GLY A 140 -10.74 -15.07 0.16
N HIS A 141 -12.08 -15.02 0.12
CA HIS A 141 -12.93 -15.32 1.28
C HIS A 141 -13.64 -16.68 1.23
N GLY A 142 -13.49 -17.45 0.15
CA GLY A 142 -14.20 -18.73 -0.03
C GLY A 142 -15.72 -18.61 -0.06
N ARG A 143 -16.26 -17.46 -0.51
CA ARG A 143 -17.69 -17.13 -0.45
C ARG A 143 -18.24 -16.77 -1.83
N ALA A 144 -19.27 -17.49 -2.26
CA ALA A 144 -19.92 -17.25 -3.56
C ALA A 144 -20.94 -16.10 -3.53
N ASP A 145 -21.42 -15.72 -2.35
CA ASP A 145 -22.42 -14.67 -2.16
C ASP A 145 -21.85 -13.25 -2.11
N LEU A 146 -20.52 -13.12 -2.14
CA LEU A 146 -19.85 -11.82 -2.29
C LEU A 146 -20.10 -11.23 -3.69
N PRO A 147 -20.17 -9.90 -3.79
CA PRO A 147 -20.40 -9.21 -5.05
C PRO A 147 -19.31 -9.57 -6.06
N GLU A 148 -19.71 -9.58 -7.31
CA GLU A 148 -18.77 -9.69 -8.42
C GLU A 148 -18.19 -8.30 -8.71
N ILE A 149 -16.91 -8.24 -9.02
CA ILE A 149 -16.22 -6.99 -9.31
C ILE A 149 -15.82 -6.91 -10.79
N ALA A 150 -15.56 -5.70 -11.28
CA ALA A 150 -14.88 -5.55 -12.56
C ALA A 150 -13.40 -5.96 -12.42
N PRO A 151 -12.82 -6.67 -13.41
CA PRO A 151 -11.38 -6.87 -13.44
C PRO A 151 -10.68 -5.52 -13.67
N LEU A 152 -9.39 -5.44 -13.29
CA LEU A 152 -8.56 -4.27 -13.60
C LEU A 152 -8.51 -4.06 -15.12
N ARG A 153 -8.73 -2.81 -15.56
CA ARG A 153 -8.68 -2.40 -16.96
C ARG A 153 -7.68 -1.28 -17.17
N VAL A 154 -7.02 -1.34 -18.32
CA VAL A 154 -6.04 -0.35 -18.77
C VAL A 154 -6.45 0.07 -20.17
N ASP A 155 -6.96 1.28 -20.29
CA ASP A 155 -7.29 1.89 -21.57
C ASP A 155 -6.19 2.89 -21.94
N ARG A 156 -5.62 2.74 -23.13
CA ARG A 156 -4.55 3.61 -23.64
C ARG A 156 -5.09 4.46 -24.79
N SER A 157 -4.78 5.74 -24.76
CA SER A 157 -5.09 6.69 -25.83
C SER A 157 -3.86 7.56 -26.13
N GLU A 158 -4.00 8.48 -27.10
CA GLU A 158 -2.98 9.50 -27.36
C GLU A 158 -2.85 10.49 -26.19
N ASP A 159 -3.93 10.68 -25.43
CA ASP A 159 -3.98 11.60 -24.29
C ASP A 159 -3.38 11.00 -23.01
N GLY A 160 -3.21 9.66 -22.96
CA GLY A 160 -2.52 8.98 -21.87
C GLY A 160 -3.11 7.61 -21.52
N VAL A 161 -3.13 7.30 -20.22
CA VAL A 161 -3.61 6.03 -19.67
C VAL A 161 -4.77 6.27 -18.71
N LEU A 162 -5.83 5.49 -18.86
CA LEU A 162 -6.90 5.34 -17.89
C LEU A 162 -6.83 3.94 -17.27
N LEU A 163 -6.62 3.89 -15.97
CA LEU A 163 -6.60 2.66 -15.19
C LEU A 163 -7.83 2.63 -14.28
N THR A 164 -8.62 1.56 -14.36
CA THR A 164 -9.77 1.34 -13.46
C THR A 164 -9.64 -0.01 -12.78
N PHE A 165 -9.92 -0.06 -11.48
CA PHE A 165 -9.85 -1.29 -10.70
C PHE A 165 -10.69 -1.20 -9.42
N THR A 166 -10.85 -2.32 -8.73
CA THR A 166 -11.53 -2.39 -7.42
C THR A 166 -10.51 -2.75 -6.35
N SER A 167 -10.65 -2.19 -5.15
CA SER A 167 -9.94 -2.65 -3.96
C SER A 167 -10.90 -3.09 -2.87
N SER A 168 -10.45 -4.04 -2.04
CA SER A 168 -11.10 -4.40 -0.79
C SER A 168 -10.49 -3.65 0.38
N ILE A 169 -11.33 -3.25 1.34
CA ILE A 169 -10.93 -2.67 2.62
C ILE A 169 -11.57 -3.51 3.72
N GLU A 170 -10.78 -4.36 4.36
CA GLU A 170 -11.23 -5.27 5.40
C GLU A 170 -10.89 -4.73 6.80
N TYR A 171 -11.92 -4.55 7.61
CA TYR A 171 -11.81 -4.17 9.01
C TYR A 171 -12.01 -5.41 9.86
N ARG A 172 -11.07 -5.68 10.76
CA ARG A 172 -11.23 -6.71 11.78
C ARG A 172 -11.45 -6.03 13.11
N THR A 173 -12.69 -5.95 13.56
CA THR A 173 -12.99 -5.45 14.91
C THR A 173 -13.14 -6.65 15.85
N SER A 174 -12.71 -6.48 17.11
CA SER A 174 -12.84 -7.53 18.13
C SER A 174 -14.29 -7.76 18.59
N LEU A 175 -15.23 -6.89 18.19
CA LEU A 175 -16.61 -6.86 18.68
C LEU A 175 -17.67 -7.16 17.60
N ASP A 176 -17.48 -6.72 16.35
CA ASP A 176 -18.51 -6.78 15.29
C ASP A 176 -18.20 -7.81 14.18
N GLY A 177 -17.11 -8.58 14.33
CA GLY A 177 -16.60 -9.48 13.30
C GLY A 177 -15.86 -8.75 12.18
N ALA A 178 -15.52 -9.47 11.12
CA ALA A 178 -14.84 -8.89 9.96
C ALA A 178 -15.86 -8.20 9.02
N LEU A 179 -15.58 -6.95 8.67
CA LEU A 179 -16.35 -6.14 7.72
C LEU A 179 -15.51 -5.81 6.50
N LEU A 180 -16.16 -5.69 5.36
CA LEU A 180 -15.55 -5.42 4.07
C LEU A 180 -16.25 -4.24 3.38
N ASP A 181 -15.48 -3.25 2.98
CA ASP A 181 -15.88 -2.26 1.97
C ASP A 181 -15.19 -2.57 0.65
N LEU A 182 -15.81 -2.17 -0.46
CA LEU A 182 -15.22 -2.20 -1.80
C LEU A 182 -15.17 -0.78 -2.37
N ALA A 183 -14.00 -0.40 -2.88
CA ALA A 183 -13.78 0.88 -3.53
C ALA A 183 -13.45 0.67 -5.01
N GLU A 184 -14.14 1.36 -5.90
CA GLU A 184 -13.74 1.51 -7.30
C GLU A 184 -12.80 2.71 -7.44
N TRP A 185 -11.73 2.50 -8.21
CA TRP A 185 -10.71 3.48 -8.47
C TRP A 185 -10.70 3.84 -9.95
N THR A 186 -10.55 5.14 -10.20
CA THR A 186 -10.26 5.68 -11.52
C THR A 186 -8.93 6.43 -11.41
N VAL A 187 -7.95 6.03 -12.21
CA VAL A 187 -6.64 6.67 -12.29
C VAL A 187 -6.44 7.19 -13.70
N THR A 188 -6.19 8.48 -13.82
CA THR A 188 -5.89 9.15 -15.09
C THR A 188 -4.43 9.56 -15.09
N ILE A 189 -3.68 9.15 -16.10
CA ILE A 189 -2.28 9.53 -16.29
C ILE A 189 -2.19 10.22 -17.64
N ALA A 190 -2.07 11.54 -17.65
CA ALA A 190 -1.83 12.28 -18.88
C ALA A 190 -0.46 11.92 -19.46
N THR A 191 -0.30 11.98 -20.79
CA THR A 191 0.99 11.74 -21.44
C THR A 191 2.09 12.63 -20.86
N GLY A 192 3.06 12.03 -20.17
CA GLY A 192 4.19 12.72 -19.52
C GLY A 192 3.82 13.50 -18.25
N GLY A 193 2.57 13.44 -17.80
CA GLY A 193 2.06 14.09 -16.60
C GLY A 193 2.01 13.15 -15.38
N PRO A 194 1.78 13.71 -14.18
CA PRO A 194 1.52 12.91 -12.99
C PRO A 194 0.20 12.13 -13.11
N ALA A 195 0.09 11.04 -12.35
CA ALA A 195 -1.17 10.36 -12.13
C ALA A 195 -2.09 11.19 -11.24
N GLU A 196 -3.36 11.23 -11.60
CA GLU A 196 -4.47 11.70 -10.78
C GLU A 196 -5.40 10.52 -10.51
N TRP A 197 -6.05 10.50 -9.34
CA TRP A 197 -6.96 9.42 -9.00
C TRP A 197 -8.14 9.88 -8.16
N GLU A 198 -9.22 9.12 -8.28
CA GLU A 198 -10.37 9.16 -7.40
C GLU A 198 -10.73 7.74 -6.96
N ALA A 199 -11.32 7.63 -5.76
CA ALA A 199 -11.84 6.38 -5.23
C ALA A 199 -13.26 6.60 -4.74
N LYS A 200 -14.16 5.68 -5.09
CA LYS A 200 -15.56 5.68 -4.68
C LYS A 200 -15.92 4.36 -4.02
N LEU A 201 -16.51 4.42 -2.82
CA LEU A 201 -17.11 3.24 -2.19
C LEU A 201 -18.33 2.80 -3.03
N VAL A 202 -18.33 1.53 -3.43
CA VAL A 202 -19.40 0.91 -4.22
C VAL A 202 -20.15 -0.16 -3.45
N HIS A 203 -19.51 -0.74 -2.44
CA HIS A 203 -20.16 -1.56 -1.43
C HIS A 203 -19.56 -1.23 -0.07
N GLU A 204 -20.41 -1.19 0.95
CA GLU A 204 -20.01 -0.82 2.30
C GLU A 204 -20.52 -1.86 3.30
N ARG A 205 -19.70 -2.15 4.32
CA ARG A 205 -20.05 -2.94 5.49
C ARG A 205 -20.58 -4.33 5.15
N ILE A 206 -20.01 -4.99 4.15
CA ILE A 206 -20.29 -6.40 3.87
C ILE A 206 -19.74 -7.23 5.04
N ALA A 207 -20.63 -7.93 5.76
CA ALA A 207 -20.20 -8.84 6.82
C ALA A 207 -19.50 -10.08 6.21
N LEU A 208 -18.25 -10.32 6.61
CA LEU A 208 -17.45 -11.47 6.17
C LEU A 208 -17.70 -12.72 7.01
N ASP A 209 -18.09 -12.54 8.28
CA ASP A 209 -18.45 -13.64 9.18
C ASP A 209 -19.98 -13.85 9.22
N PRO A 210 -20.49 -15.07 8.93
CA PRO A 210 -21.94 -15.35 9.00
C PRO A 210 -22.49 -15.50 10.44
N ALA A 211 -21.73 -15.21 11.49
CA ALA A 211 -22.13 -15.48 12.87
C ALA A 211 -21.74 -14.38 13.87
N VAL A 212 -22.38 -13.21 13.77
CA VAL A 212 -22.80 -12.45 14.96
C VAL A 212 -24.25 -12.00 14.75
N ARG A 213 -25.15 -12.98 14.69
CA ARG A 213 -26.54 -12.80 15.09
C ARG A 213 -26.85 -13.89 16.09
N THR A 214 -26.68 -13.59 17.38
CA THR A 214 -27.59 -13.93 18.49
C THR A 214 -26.88 -13.79 19.84
N ALA A 215 -27.28 -12.77 20.60
CA ALA A 215 -27.86 -12.92 21.93
C ALA A 215 -28.82 -11.75 22.16
#